data_AF-A0A1S9HZT6-F1
#
_entry.id   AF-A0A1S9HZT6-F1
#
_cell.length_a   1.000
_cell.length_b   1.000
_cell.length_c   1.000
_cell.angle_alpha   90.00
_cell.angle_beta   90.00
_cell.angle_gamma   90.00
#
_symmetry.space_group_name_H-M   'P 1'
#
loop_
_entity.id
_entity.type
_entity.pdbx_description
1 polymer ?
#
loop_
_entity_poly.entity_id
_entity_poly.type
_entity_poly.pdbx_seq_one_letter_code
_entity_poly.pdbx_strand_id
1 'polypeptide(L)'
;LGFIGNMVQANSIGAAFSNISNIPSWIIGIIVAALGLIVFIGGIGRIASVTEKMVPIMALFYIIGSIIILVSNYTNILPSFKLIFVSAFNPKAAIGGVAGVTVKQAMRYGVARGLFSNEAGMGSTPHAHAVAKVKHPVEQGLVAIVGVFIDTFVVLTFTALVILTTGVLDGKTTGIELTQNAFVKGLGNFGAYFIAIALFFFAFSTIIGWYFFGEANVKYLFKGKGLNVYRILVAIFIVLGTTLKVDLVWELADTFNGLMVIPNVIALIALVKIVKESLKDYDENFEVKNI
;
A
#
# COMPACT_ATOMS: atom_id res chain seq x y z
N LEU A 1 13.14 5.25 0.25
CA LEU A 1 11.96 4.43 0.60
C LEU A 1 12.21 2.94 0.73
N GLY A 2 13.13 2.31 -0.01
CA GLY A 2 13.37 0.86 0.12
C GLY A 2 13.66 0.35 1.55
N PHE A 3 14.08 1.19 2.49
CA PHE A 3 14.14 0.84 3.92
C PHE A 3 12.91 1.32 4.71
N ILE A 4 12.49 2.56 4.51
CA ILE A 4 11.41 3.19 5.28
C ILE A 4 10.04 2.58 4.97
N GLY A 5 9.75 2.24 3.71
CA GLY A 5 8.55 1.49 3.33
C GLY A 5 8.49 0.15 4.03
N ASN A 6 9.63 -0.55 4.11
CA ASN A 6 9.76 -1.80 4.88
C ASN A 6 9.48 -1.60 6.37
N MET A 7 9.95 -0.49 6.97
CA MET A 7 9.67 -0.18 8.37
C MET A 7 8.17 0.04 8.64
N VAL A 8 7.47 0.80 7.79
CA VAL A 8 6.03 1.08 7.95
C VAL A 8 5.22 -0.21 7.93
N GLN A 9 5.53 -1.07 6.97
CA GLN A 9 4.83 -2.35 6.81
C GLN A 9 5.14 -3.29 7.98
N ALA A 10 6.41 -3.42 8.37
CA ALA A 10 6.81 -4.23 9.51
C ALA A 10 6.18 -3.72 10.83
N ASN A 11 6.11 -2.40 11.02
CA ASN A 11 5.44 -1.79 12.18
C ASN A 11 3.98 -2.24 12.29
N SER A 12 3.26 -2.20 11.17
CA SER A 12 1.86 -2.60 11.09
C SER A 12 1.67 -4.09 11.41
N ILE A 13 2.53 -4.97 10.87
CA ILE A 13 2.52 -6.41 11.21
C ILE A 13 2.80 -6.61 12.71
N GLY A 14 3.85 -5.97 13.23
CA GLY A 14 4.24 -6.07 14.63
C GLY A 14 3.11 -5.71 15.58
N ALA A 15 2.47 -4.56 15.34
CA ALA A 15 1.31 -4.12 16.11
C ALA A 15 0.12 -5.10 16.00
N ALA A 16 -0.23 -5.55 14.79
CA ALA A 16 -1.39 -6.43 14.61
C ALA A 16 -1.25 -7.75 15.36
N PHE A 17 -0.07 -8.36 15.36
CA PHE A 17 0.19 -9.62 16.07
C PHE A 17 0.41 -9.39 17.57
N SER A 18 1.08 -8.32 17.98
CA SER A 18 1.25 -7.99 19.40
C SER A 18 -0.06 -7.60 20.08
N ASN A 19 -1.08 -7.15 19.33
CA ASN A 19 -2.40 -6.84 19.89
C ASN A 19 -3.23 -8.10 20.20
N ILE A 20 -2.98 -9.20 19.49
CA ILE A 20 -3.74 -10.46 19.63
C ILE A 20 -2.96 -11.57 20.34
N SER A 21 -1.67 -11.34 20.56
CA SER A 21 -0.76 -12.26 21.24
C SER A 21 0.14 -11.47 22.18
N ASN A 22 0.54 -12.06 23.30
CA ASN A 22 1.51 -11.44 24.21
C ASN A 22 2.96 -11.52 23.66
N ILE A 23 3.14 -11.61 22.34
CA ILE A 23 4.45 -11.69 21.68
C ILE A 23 4.93 -10.26 21.39
N PRO A 24 6.09 -9.85 21.91
CA PRO A 24 6.66 -8.55 21.61
C PRO A 24 6.87 -8.31 20.11
N SER A 25 6.55 -7.11 19.63
CA SER A 25 6.67 -6.72 18.21
C SER A 25 8.05 -6.96 17.60
N TRP A 26 9.13 -6.89 18.37
CA TRP A 26 10.49 -7.15 17.88
C TRP A 26 10.70 -8.62 17.48
N ILE A 27 10.05 -9.57 18.16
CA ILE A 27 10.10 -10.99 17.80
C ILE A 27 9.36 -11.22 16.48
N ILE A 28 8.18 -10.60 16.32
CA ILE A 28 7.44 -10.61 15.05
C ILE A 28 8.31 -10.03 13.93
N GLY A 29 9.00 -8.93 14.19
CA GLY A 29 9.95 -8.32 13.26
C GLY A 29 11.07 -9.28 12.83
N ILE A 30 11.65 -10.06 13.75
CA ILE A 30 12.67 -11.07 13.43
C ILE A 30 12.09 -12.15 12.52
N ILE A 31 10.88 -12.63 12.79
CA ILE A 31 10.21 -13.63 11.95
C ILE A 31 9.98 -13.07 10.54
N VAL A 32 9.44 -11.86 10.43
CA VAL A 32 9.20 -11.18 9.14
C VAL A 32 10.51 -10.97 8.39
N ALA A 33 11.58 -10.56 9.07
CA ALA A 33 12.90 -10.37 8.47
C ALA A 33 13.50 -11.68 7.96
N ALA A 34 13.37 -12.77 8.73
CA ALA A 34 13.81 -14.10 8.31
C ALA A 34 13.05 -14.61 7.07
N LEU A 35 11.72 -14.48 7.07
CA LEU A 35 10.89 -14.82 5.91
C LEU A 35 11.24 -13.96 4.69
N GLY A 36 11.45 -12.67 4.90
CA GLY A 36 11.90 -11.74 3.87
C GLY A 36 13.23 -12.18 3.25
N LEU A 37 14.24 -12.48 4.08
CA LEU A 37 15.55 -12.95 3.60
C LEU A 37 15.46 -14.23 2.76
N ILE A 38 14.60 -15.19 3.15
CA ILE A 38 14.37 -16.41 2.36
C ILE A 38 13.88 -16.09 0.94
N VAL A 39 13.00 -15.08 0.81
CA VAL A 39 12.50 -14.60 -0.48
C VAL A 39 13.58 -13.82 -1.22
N PHE A 40 14.22 -12.85 -0.56
CA PHE A 40 15.19 -11.91 -1.14
C PHE A 40 16.42 -12.61 -1.73
N ILE A 41 16.94 -13.64 -1.05
CA ILE A 41 18.10 -14.41 -1.51
C ILE A 41 17.80 -15.16 -2.81
N GLY A 42 16.54 -15.55 -3.04
CA GLY A 42 16.11 -16.21 -4.27
C GLY A 42 16.04 -15.29 -5.49
N GLY A 43 16.25 -13.98 -5.33
CA GLY A 43 16.26 -13.00 -6.41
C GLY A 43 14.90 -12.82 -7.10
N ILE A 44 14.93 -12.20 -8.28
CA ILE A 44 13.73 -11.72 -8.99
C ILE A 44 12.74 -12.85 -9.29
N GLY A 45 13.22 -14.05 -9.67
CA GLY A 45 12.34 -15.18 -9.96
C GLY A 45 11.55 -15.68 -8.73
N ARG A 46 12.19 -15.73 -7.56
CA ARG A 46 11.50 -16.09 -6.30
C ARG A 46 10.55 -14.99 -5.86
N ILE A 47 10.97 -13.72 -5.99
CA ILE A 47 10.14 -12.57 -5.67
C ILE A 47 8.85 -12.60 -6.50
N ALA A 48 8.97 -12.72 -7.83
CA ALA A 48 7.82 -12.78 -8.72
C ALA A 48 6.89 -13.97 -8.41
N SER A 49 7.46 -15.18 -8.23
CA SER A 49 6.65 -16.39 -7.98
C SER A 49 5.95 -16.42 -6.61
N VAL A 50 6.50 -15.74 -5.60
CA VAL A 50 5.83 -15.56 -4.30
C VAL A 50 4.71 -14.53 -4.43
N THR A 51 5.00 -13.36 -5.00
CA THR A 51 4.03 -12.26 -5.11
C THR A 51 2.86 -12.61 -6.02
N GLU A 52 3.08 -13.27 -7.16
CA GLU A 52 2.00 -13.65 -8.11
C GLU A 52 0.94 -14.57 -7.48
N LYS A 53 1.34 -15.40 -6.50
CA LYS A 53 0.43 -16.31 -5.78
C LYS A 53 -0.20 -15.66 -4.57
N MET A 54 0.60 -14.88 -3.84
CA MET A 54 0.16 -14.25 -2.59
C MET A 54 -0.86 -13.14 -2.83
N VAL A 55 -0.66 -12.29 -3.85
CA VAL A 55 -1.49 -11.10 -4.09
C VAL A 55 -2.96 -11.45 -4.39
N PRO A 56 -3.28 -12.40 -5.28
CA PRO A 56 -4.67 -12.77 -5.52
C PRO A 56 -5.34 -13.37 -4.28
N ILE A 57 -4.62 -14.21 -3.54
CA ILE A 57 -5.13 -14.89 -2.34
C ILE A 57 -5.43 -13.86 -1.24
N MET A 58 -4.50 -12.94 -0.97
CA MET A 58 -4.69 -11.94 0.10
C MET A 58 -5.82 -10.95 -0.23
N ALA A 59 -5.93 -10.53 -1.50
CA ALA A 59 -7.00 -9.64 -1.94
C ALA A 59 -8.38 -10.31 -1.82
N LEU A 60 -8.50 -11.55 -2.31
CA LEU A 60 -9.75 -12.31 -2.23
C LEU A 60 -10.14 -12.57 -0.77
N PHE A 61 -9.19 -13.00 0.06
CA PHE A 61 -9.41 -13.23 1.49
C PHE A 61 -9.96 -11.98 2.18
N TYR A 62 -9.33 -10.83 1.96
CA TYR A 62 -9.75 -9.56 2.55
C TYR A 62 -11.12 -9.11 2.06
N ILE A 63 -11.34 -9.13 0.74
CA ILE A 63 -12.61 -8.71 0.13
C ILE A 63 -13.77 -9.56 0.67
N ILE A 64 -13.60 -10.89 0.78
CA ILE A 64 -14.64 -11.78 1.33
C ILE A 64 -14.98 -11.38 2.77
N GLY A 65 -13.97 -11.19 3.63
CA GLY A 65 -14.19 -10.78 5.01
C GLY A 65 -14.90 -9.43 5.11
N SER A 66 -14.50 -8.46 4.29
CA SER A 66 -15.16 -7.16 4.23
C SER A 66 -16.61 -7.28 3.75
N ILE A 67 -16.90 -8.07 2.71
CA ILE A 67 -18.26 -8.29 2.21
C ILE A 67 -19.17 -8.85 3.32
N ILE A 68 -18.70 -9.83 4.09
CA ILE A 68 -19.49 -10.42 5.20
C ILE A 68 -19.91 -9.35 6.20
N ILE A 69 -18.98 -8.45 6.58
CA ILE A 69 -19.26 -7.35 7.51
C ILE A 69 -20.23 -6.35 6.88
N LEU A 70 -20.01 -5.97 5.62
CA LEU A 70 -20.85 -4.98 4.93
C LEU A 70 -22.28 -5.49 4.72
N VAL A 71 -22.47 -6.77 4.38
CA VAL A 71 -23.79 -7.38 4.29
C VAL A 71 -24.49 -7.36 5.65
N SER A 72 -23.75 -7.62 6.73
CA SER A 72 -24.29 -7.56 8.10
C SER A 72 -24.64 -6.14 8.54
N ASN A 73 -24.01 -5.11 7.95
CA ASN A 73 -24.21 -3.70 8.25
C ASN A 73 -24.81 -2.91 7.07
N TYR A 74 -25.58 -3.57 6.21
CA TYR A 74 -26.00 -3.01 4.91
C TYR A 74 -26.75 -1.68 5.02
N THR A 75 -27.52 -1.49 6.10
CA THR A 75 -28.26 -0.25 6.37
C THR A 75 -27.35 0.96 6.53
N ASN A 76 -26.10 0.75 6.95
CA ASN A 76 -25.14 1.81 7.20
C ASN A 76 -24.28 2.12 5.96
N ILE A 77 -24.38 1.37 4.86
CA ILE A 77 -23.54 1.59 3.67
C ILE A 77 -23.82 2.96 3.05
N LEU A 78 -25.08 3.26 2.74
CA LEU A 78 -25.46 4.53 2.12
C LEU A 78 -25.21 5.75 3.03
N PRO A 79 -25.54 5.70 4.35
CA PRO A 79 -25.09 6.71 5.31
C PRO A 79 -23.58 6.91 5.33
N SER A 80 -22.79 5.84 5.24
CA SER A 80 -21.31 5.93 5.24
C SER A 80 -20.79 6.66 4.01
N PHE A 81 -21.34 6.38 2.82
CA PHE A 81 -21.00 7.13 1.60
C PHE A 81 -21.34 8.61 1.76
N LYS A 82 -22.55 8.94 2.24
CA LYS A 82 -22.95 10.32 2.50
C LYS A 82 -21.96 11.03 3.44
N LEU A 83 -21.53 10.34 4.50
CA LEU A 83 -20.56 10.86 5.45
C LEU A 83 -19.21 11.17 4.80
N ILE A 84 -18.70 10.29 3.93
CA ILE A 84 -17.45 10.52 3.18
C ILE A 84 -17.55 11.81 2.37
N PHE A 85 -18.57 11.94 1.52
CA PHE A 85 -18.73 13.12 0.66
C PHE A 85 -18.94 14.41 1.45
N VAL A 86 -19.80 14.38 2.49
CA VAL A 86 -20.06 15.57 3.31
C VAL A 86 -18.80 15.98 4.07
N SER A 87 -18.01 15.04 4.58
CA SER A 87 -16.79 15.33 5.33
C SER A 87 -15.66 15.84 4.44
N ALA A 88 -15.56 15.32 3.22
CA ALA A 88 -14.54 15.73 2.24
C ALA A 88 -14.86 17.09 1.59
N PHE A 89 -16.13 17.39 1.35
CA PHE A 89 -16.56 18.56 0.58
C PHE A 89 -17.39 19.57 1.38
N ASN A 90 -17.34 19.55 2.71
CA ASN A 90 -18.21 20.36 3.57
C ASN A 90 -18.19 21.85 3.15
N PRO A 91 -19.26 22.38 2.53
CA PRO A 91 -19.23 23.74 1.99
C PRO A 91 -19.09 24.81 3.08
N LYS A 92 -19.53 24.51 4.31
CA LYS A 92 -19.38 25.42 5.46
C LYS A 92 -17.92 25.59 5.89
N ALA A 93 -17.03 24.68 5.50
CA ALA A 93 -15.60 24.75 5.76
C ALA A 93 -14.88 25.80 4.89
N ALA A 94 -15.46 26.16 3.73
CA ALA A 94 -14.87 27.11 2.77
C ALA A 94 -14.85 28.56 3.28
N ILE A 95 -15.61 28.87 4.33
CA ILE A 95 -15.74 30.22 4.91
C ILE A 95 -14.62 30.50 5.96
N GLY A 96 -13.76 29.51 6.26
CA GLY A 96 -12.63 29.64 7.19
C GLY A 96 -13.03 29.36 8.66
N GLY A 97 -12.16 28.67 9.40
CA GLY A 97 -12.38 28.27 10.80
C GLY A 97 -12.04 26.79 11.08
N VAL A 98 -12.52 26.24 12.21
CA VAL A 98 -12.27 24.84 12.63
C VAL A 98 -12.70 23.84 11.54
N ALA A 99 -13.85 24.07 10.89
CA ALA A 99 -14.34 23.24 9.79
C ALA A 99 -13.40 23.25 8.56
N GLY A 100 -12.81 24.42 8.23
CA GLY A 100 -11.83 24.59 7.15
C GLY A 100 -10.54 23.81 7.40
N VAL A 101 -10.07 23.79 8.67
CA VAL A 101 -8.92 22.99 9.09
C VAL A 101 -9.19 21.50 8.93
N THR A 102 -10.40 21.03 9.26
CA THR A 102 -10.79 19.62 9.11
C THR A 102 -10.77 19.17 7.66
N VAL A 103 -11.33 19.95 6.73
CA VAL A 103 -11.33 19.60 5.28
C VAL A 103 -9.91 19.59 4.73
N LYS A 104 -9.11 20.61 5.04
CA LYS A 104 -7.70 20.66 4.62
C LYS A 104 -6.93 19.42 5.11
N GLN A 105 -7.16 19.01 6.35
CA GLN A 105 -6.48 17.86 6.94
C GLN A 105 -6.97 16.53 6.33
N ALA A 106 -8.28 16.40 6.07
CA ALA A 106 -8.84 15.25 5.37
C ALA A 106 -8.27 15.12 3.96
N MET A 107 -8.18 16.22 3.20
CA MET A 107 -7.55 16.22 1.87
C MET A 107 -6.05 15.88 1.95
N ARG A 108 -5.32 16.52 2.87
CA ARG A 108 -3.88 16.26 3.06
C ARG A 108 -3.61 14.78 3.34
N TYR A 109 -4.31 14.20 4.32
CA TYR A 109 -4.12 12.80 4.67
C TYR A 109 -4.67 11.85 3.60
N GLY A 110 -5.79 12.18 2.96
CA GLY A 110 -6.34 11.41 1.84
C GLY A 110 -5.35 11.30 0.69
N VAL A 111 -4.75 12.43 0.29
CA VAL A 111 -3.69 12.45 -0.74
C VAL A 111 -2.45 11.71 -0.27
N ALA A 112 -1.94 11.98 0.94
CA ALA A 112 -0.71 11.36 1.43
C ALA A 112 -0.84 9.84 1.60
N ARG A 113 -1.94 9.35 2.18
CA ARG A 113 -2.18 7.90 2.35
C ARG A 113 -2.56 7.24 1.02
N GLY A 114 -3.32 7.92 0.17
CA GLY A 114 -3.66 7.43 -1.16
C GLY A 114 -2.42 7.21 -2.02
N LEU A 115 -1.53 8.21 -2.08
CA LEU A 115 -0.23 8.12 -2.76
C LEU A 115 0.62 6.97 -2.21
N PHE A 116 0.65 6.78 -0.90
CA PHE A 116 1.40 5.67 -0.29
C PHE A 116 0.82 4.29 -0.63
N SER A 117 -0.52 4.18 -0.74
CA SER A 117 -1.20 2.92 -1.02
C SER A 117 -1.02 2.48 -2.47
N ASN A 118 -1.36 3.37 -3.42
CA ASN A 118 -1.36 3.01 -4.84
C ASN A 118 -0.06 3.36 -5.57
N GLU A 119 0.84 4.08 -4.92
CA GLU A 119 2.13 4.51 -5.45
C GLU A 119 2.05 5.34 -6.74
N ALA A 120 0.88 5.93 -7.03
CA ALA A 120 0.67 6.75 -8.20
C ALA A 120 1.60 7.97 -8.17
N GLY A 121 2.39 8.15 -9.23
CA GLY A 121 3.32 9.27 -9.33
C GLY A 121 4.56 9.19 -8.46
N MET A 122 4.77 8.12 -7.67
CA MET A 122 5.97 7.94 -6.83
C MET A 122 7.21 7.48 -7.61
N GLY A 123 7.03 6.92 -8.81
CA GLY A 123 8.13 6.43 -9.66
C GLY A 123 8.79 5.13 -9.18
N SER A 124 8.23 4.48 -8.17
CA SER A 124 8.69 3.20 -7.61
C SER A 124 8.19 1.99 -8.41
N THR A 125 6.89 1.89 -8.66
CA THR A 125 6.28 0.75 -9.36
C THR A 125 6.79 0.48 -10.79
N PRO A 126 7.29 1.46 -11.58
CA PRO A 126 7.85 1.18 -12.90
C PRO A 126 8.99 0.16 -12.90
N HIS A 127 9.70 -0.05 -11.78
CA HIS A 127 10.72 -1.11 -11.67
C HIS A 127 10.12 -2.50 -11.91
N ALA A 128 8.92 -2.78 -11.41
CA ALA A 128 8.23 -4.06 -11.62
C ALA A 128 7.64 -4.15 -13.01
N HIS A 129 7.14 -3.04 -13.55
CA HIS A 129 6.60 -3.01 -14.90
C HIS A 129 7.69 -3.17 -15.99
N ALA A 130 8.89 -2.64 -15.76
CA ALA A 130 10.00 -2.70 -16.71
C ALA A 130 10.55 -4.12 -16.94
N VAL A 131 10.29 -5.07 -16.02
CA VAL A 131 10.71 -6.47 -16.17
C VAL A 131 9.62 -7.36 -16.78
N ALA A 132 8.44 -6.80 -17.06
CA ALA A 132 7.34 -7.54 -17.66
C ALA A 132 7.66 -7.90 -19.12
N LYS A 133 7.32 -9.12 -19.50
CA LYS A 133 7.45 -9.60 -20.88
C LYS A 133 6.16 -9.27 -21.64
N VAL A 134 6.09 -8.04 -22.14
CA VAL A 134 5.00 -7.55 -22.99
C VAL A 134 5.51 -7.24 -24.40
N LYS A 135 4.62 -7.25 -25.38
CA LYS A 135 4.97 -6.97 -26.77
C LYS A 135 5.05 -5.47 -27.01
N HIS A 136 4.22 -4.70 -26.30
CA HIS A 136 4.20 -3.24 -26.39
C HIS A 136 4.17 -2.62 -24.98
N PRO A 137 4.96 -1.55 -24.69
CA PRO A 137 5.02 -0.94 -23.35
C PRO A 137 3.66 -0.45 -22.83
N VAL A 138 2.75 -0.06 -23.73
CA VAL A 138 1.39 0.39 -23.37
C VAL A 138 0.56 -0.74 -22.77
N GLU A 139 0.72 -2.01 -23.21
CA GLU A 139 0.03 -3.15 -22.60
C GLU A 139 0.31 -3.19 -21.08
N GLN A 140 1.58 -3.02 -20.71
CA GLN A 140 1.98 -3.02 -19.30
C GLN A 140 1.58 -1.74 -18.57
N GLY A 141 1.54 -0.61 -19.27
CA GLY A 141 1.01 0.64 -18.72
C GLY A 141 -0.47 0.54 -18.35
N LEU A 142 -1.29 -0.11 -19.19
CA LEU A 142 -2.70 -0.35 -18.92
C LEU A 142 -2.89 -1.31 -17.72
N VAL A 143 -2.09 -2.37 -17.63
CA VAL A 143 -2.10 -3.27 -16.45
C VAL A 143 -1.76 -2.51 -15.16
N ALA A 144 -0.81 -1.57 -15.22
CA ALA A 144 -0.45 -0.74 -14.06
C ALA A 144 -1.63 0.12 -13.58
N ILE A 145 -2.42 0.69 -14.49
CA ILE A 145 -3.63 1.47 -14.16
C ILE A 145 -4.67 0.60 -13.46
N VAL A 146 -4.87 -0.64 -13.93
CA VAL A 146 -5.78 -1.60 -13.27
C VAL A 146 -5.33 -1.91 -11.84
N GLY A 147 -4.02 -2.02 -11.60
CA GLY A 147 -3.46 -2.19 -10.26
C GLY A 147 -3.87 -1.06 -9.30
N VAL A 148 -3.75 0.20 -9.74
CA VAL A 148 -4.20 1.37 -8.97
C VAL A 148 -5.71 1.33 -8.70
N PHE A 149 -6.50 0.90 -9.68
CA PHE A 149 -7.94 0.76 -9.53
C PHE A 149 -8.31 -0.26 -8.45
N ILE A 150 -7.72 -1.47 -8.50
CA ILE A 150 -7.98 -2.54 -7.54
C ILE A 150 -7.55 -2.11 -6.13
N ASP A 151 -6.38 -1.49 -5.98
CA ASP A 151 -5.91 -1.00 -4.69
C ASP A 151 -6.87 0.04 -4.07
N THR A 152 -7.12 1.13 -4.81
CA THR A 152 -7.80 2.30 -4.25
C THR A 152 -9.32 2.19 -4.28
N PHE A 153 -9.90 1.83 -5.43
CA PHE A 153 -11.36 1.84 -5.59
C PHE A 153 -12.01 0.56 -5.10
N VAL A 154 -11.27 -0.54 -5.02
CA VAL A 154 -11.78 -1.79 -4.43
C VAL A 154 -11.29 -1.90 -2.99
N VAL A 155 -10.05 -2.30 -2.77
CA VAL A 155 -9.58 -2.73 -1.43
C VAL A 155 -9.70 -1.61 -0.38
N LEU A 156 -9.18 -0.41 -0.66
CA LEU A 156 -9.28 0.72 0.30
C LEU A 156 -10.72 1.15 0.55
N THR A 157 -11.58 1.10 -0.46
CA THR A 157 -13.00 1.45 -0.30
C THR A 157 -13.71 0.45 0.61
N PHE A 158 -13.44 -0.86 0.46
CA PHE A 158 -13.91 -1.88 1.39
C PHE A 158 -13.43 -1.62 2.83
N THR A 159 -12.15 -1.31 3.02
CA THR A 159 -11.60 -0.96 4.34
C THR A 159 -12.33 0.22 4.97
N ALA A 160 -12.49 1.32 4.23
CA ALA A 160 -13.17 2.52 4.71
C ALA A 160 -14.63 2.23 5.06
N LEU A 161 -15.36 1.52 4.21
CA LEU A 161 -16.75 1.17 4.48
C LEU A 161 -16.88 0.24 5.68
N VAL A 162 -16.00 -0.74 5.87
CA VAL A 162 -16.02 -1.60 7.07
C VAL A 162 -15.84 -0.76 8.35
N ILE A 163 -14.90 0.17 8.36
CA ILE A 163 -14.68 1.06 9.52
C ILE A 163 -15.91 1.94 9.80
N LEU A 164 -16.49 2.54 8.76
CA LEU A 164 -17.63 3.45 8.93
C LEU A 164 -18.93 2.73 9.30
N THR A 165 -19.22 1.60 8.63
CA THR A 165 -20.48 0.87 8.83
C THR A 165 -20.58 0.17 10.17
N THR A 166 -19.44 -0.19 10.78
CA THR A 166 -19.35 -0.80 12.12
C THR A 166 -19.38 0.23 13.25
N GLY A 167 -19.28 1.53 12.95
CA GLY A 167 -19.33 2.60 13.95
C GLY A 167 -18.23 2.47 15.01
N VAL A 168 -17.02 2.07 14.62
CA VAL A 168 -15.87 1.96 15.54
C VAL A 168 -15.14 3.26 15.82
N LEU A 169 -15.47 4.33 15.11
CA LEU A 169 -14.83 5.64 15.28
C LEU A 169 -15.08 6.20 16.69
N ASP A 170 -14.02 6.28 17.49
CA ASP A 170 -14.03 6.81 18.86
C ASP A 170 -13.22 8.11 19.01
N GLY A 171 -12.57 8.55 17.92
CA GLY A 171 -11.73 9.75 17.86
C GLY A 171 -10.35 9.59 18.53
N LYS A 172 -9.98 8.40 18.97
CA LYS A 172 -8.72 8.13 19.68
C LYS A 172 -7.91 7.01 19.05
N THR A 173 -8.56 5.90 18.67
CA THR A 173 -7.89 4.77 18.03
C THR A 173 -7.52 5.10 16.59
N THR A 174 -6.29 4.77 16.20
CA THR A 174 -5.76 5.03 14.86
C THR A 174 -5.03 3.80 14.30
N GLY A 175 -4.61 3.89 13.04
CA GLY A 175 -3.80 2.87 12.40
C GLY A 175 -4.48 1.50 12.33
N ILE A 176 -3.71 0.44 12.51
CA ILE A 176 -4.19 -0.93 12.37
C ILE A 176 -5.18 -1.34 13.46
N GLU A 177 -5.05 -0.77 14.66
CA GLU A 177 -5.93 -1.07 15.79
C GLU A 177 -7.38 -0.68 15.48
N LEU A 178 -7.59 0.45 14.79
CA LEU A 178 -8.92 0.89 14.38
C LEU A 178 -9.58 -0.12 13.42
N THR A 179 -8.81 -0.62 12.44
CA THR A 179 -9.29 -1.64 11.51
C THR A 179 -9.54 -2.96 12.21
N GLN A 180 -8.66 -3.38 13.15
CA GLN A 180 -8.90 -4.57 13.96
C GLN A 180 -10.20 -4.46 14.76
N ASN A 181 -10.45 -3.32 15.40
CA ASN A 181 -11.70 -3.07 16.12
C ASN A 181 -12.93 -3.17 15.20
N ALA A 182 -12.84 -2.66 13.97
CA ALA A 182 -13.93 -2.77 12.98
C ALA A 182 -14.26 -4.24 12.66
N PHE A 183 -13.22 -5.03 12.40
CA PHE A 183 -13.41 -6.45 12.09
C PHE A 183 -13.81 -7.25 13.32
N VAL A 184 -13.39 -6.88 14.53
CA VAL A 184 -13.87 -7.51 15.77
C VAL A 184 -15.35 -7.21 15.99
N LYS A 185 -15.81 -5.98 15.75
CA LYS A 185 -17.25 -5.67 15.80
C LYS A 185 -18.05 -6.43 14.76
N GLY A 186 -17.49 -6.63 13.56
CA GLY A 186 -18.19 -7.29 12.45
C GLY A 186 -18.16 -8.82 12.46
N LEU A 187 -17.08 -9.43 12.96
CA LEU A 187 -16.84 -10.89 12.90
C LEU A 187 -16.62 -11.53 14.29
N GLY A 188 -16.81 -10.76 15.37
CA GLY A 188 -16.48 -11.18 16.73
C GLY A 188 -14.99 -11.38 16.94
N ASN A 189 -14.61 -12.21 17.92
CA ASN A 189 -13.20 -12.45 18.27
C ASN A 189 -12.34 -12.95 17.11
N PHE A 190 -12.94 -13.62 16.12
CA PHE A 190 -12.23 -14.06 14.91
C PHE A 190 -11.73 -12.89 14.06
N GLY A 191 -12.38 -11.72 14.12
CA GLY A 191 -12.00 -10.54 13.35
C GLY A 191 -10.58 -10.03 13.63
N ALA A 192 -10.10 -10.18 14.87
CA ALA A 192 -8.75 -9.78 15.23
C ALA A 192 -7.69 -10.66 14.55
N TYR A 193 -7.91 -11.98 14.54
CA TYR A 193 -7.05 -12.95 13.85
C TYR A 193 -7.13 -12.79 12.33
N PHE A 194 -8.35 -12.58 11.81
CA PHE A 194 -8.58 -12.34 10.38
C PHE A 194 -7.72 -11.15 9.89
N ILE A 195 -7.78 -10.01 10.58
CA ILE A 195 -7.00 -8.83 10.20
C ILE A 195 -5.50 -9.03 10.38
N ALA A 196 -5.04 -9.68 11.44
CA ALA A 196 -3.63 -9.95 11.61
C ALA A 196 -3.06 -10.80 10.46
N ILE A 197 -3.78 -11.84 10.04
CA ILE A 197 -3.40 -12.71 8.92
C ILE A 197 -3.47 -11.94 7.60
N ALA A 198 -4.56 -11.21 7.33
CA ALA A 198 -4.68 -10.41 6.12
C ALA A 198 -3.54 -9.39 6.03
N LEU A 199 -3.31 -8.63 7.09
CA LEU A 199 -2.27 -7.62 7.15
C LEU A 199 -0.88 -8.23 6.98
N PHE A 200 -0.62 -9.41 7.55
CA PHE A 200 0.63 -10.10 7.31
C PHE A 200 0.88 -10.25 5.81
N PHE A 201 -0.06 -10.81 5.05
CA PHE A 201 0.12 -11.00 3.61
C PHE A 201 0.22 -9.67 2.85
N PHE A 202 -0.65 -8.70 3.15
CA PHE A 202 -0.61 -7.37 2.52
C PHE A 202 0.74 -6.69 2.76
N ALA A 203 1.09 -6.47 4.02
CA ALA A 203 2.31 -5.77 4.40
C ALA A 203 3.57 -6.54 3.99
N PHE A 204 3.57 -7.88 4.07
CA PHE A 204 4.69 -8.69 3.61
C PHE A 204 4.88 -8.64 2.09
N SER A 205 3.79 -8.62 1.31
CA SER A 205 3.86 -8.40 -0.14
C SER A 205 4.48 -7.04 -0.48
N THR A 206 4.10 -6.00 0.25
CA THR A 206 4.66 -4.66 0.09
C THR A 206 6.12 -4.60 0.54
N ILE A 207 6.51 -5.36 1.57
CA ILE A 207 7.91 -5.51 1.99
C ILE A 207 8.77 -6.08 0.86
N ILE A 208 8.27 -7.14 0.22
CA ILE A 208 8.92 -7.75 -0.95
C ILE A 208 9.05 -6.75 -2.10
N GLY A 209 7.98 -5.98 -2.37
CA GLY A 209 8.00 -4.92 -3.38
C GLY A 209 9.04 -3.85 -3.12
N TRP A 210 9.07 -3.26 -1.92
CA TRP A 210 10.04 -2.23 -1.55
C TRP A 210 11.48 -2.74 -1.56
N TYR A 211 11.70 -3.98 -1.12
CA TYR A 211 12.99 -4.64 -1.27
C TYR A 211 13.40 -4.72 -2.75
N PHE A 212 12.51 -5.19 -3.63
CA PHE A 212 12.79 -5.32 -5.05
C PHE A 212 13.13 -3.97 -5.71
N PHE A 213 12.36 -2.93 -5.41
CA PHE A 213 12.62 -1.57 -5.92
C PHE A 213 13.97 -1.03 -5.45
N GLY A 214 14.31 -1.22 -4.17
CA GLY A 214 15.61 -0.80 -3.66
C GLY A 214 16.76 -1.67 -4.20
N GLU A 215 16.55 -2.97 -4.42
CA GLU A 215 17.54 -3.85 -5.04
C GLU A 215 17.89 -3.37 -6.45
N ALA A 216 16.89 -2.98 -7.24
CA ALA A 216 17.10 -2.42 -8.57
C ALA A 216 17.92 -1.12 -8.54
N ASN A 217 17.61 -0.21 -7.60
CA ASN A 217 18.38 1.02 -7.40
C ASN A 217 19.84 0.76 -6.98
N VAL A 218 20.07 -0.20 -6.08
CA VAL A 218 21.42 -0.58 -5.64
C VAL A 218 22.21 -1.19 -6.81
N LYS A 219 21.57 -2.05 -7.61
CA LYS A 219 22.18 -2.61 -8.82
C LYS A 219 22.62 -1.50 -9.79
N TYR A 220 21.77 -0.50 -10.00
CA TYR A 220 22.06 0.63 -10.86
C TYR A 220 23.22 1.49 -10.34
N LEU A 221 23.12 1.95 -9.09
CA LEU A 221 24.10 2.89 -8.50
C LEU A 221 25.47 2.26 -8.24
N PHE A 222 25.49 1.01 -7.76
CA PHE A 222 26.72 0.34 -7.34
C PHE A 222 27.19 -0.74 -8.34
N LYS A 223 26.65 -0.72 -9.58
CA LYS A 223 27.00 -1.66 -10.66
C LYS A 223 26.93 -3.12 -10.20
N GLY A 224 25.87 -3.46 -9.47
CA GLY A 224 25.62 -4.80 -8.92
C GLY A 224 26.40 -5.17 -7.65
N LYS A 225 27.33 -4.33 -7.17
CA LYS A 225 28.03 -4.55 -5.90
C LYS A 225 27.13 -4.13 -4.72
N GLY A 226 27.30 -4.74 -3.55
CA GLY A 226 26.61 -4.33 -2.31
C GLY A 226 25.21 -4.92 -2.09
N LEU A 227 24.72 -5.83 -2.94
CA LEU A 227 23.37 -6.41 -2.77
C LEU A 227 23.19 -7.17 -1.46
N ASN A 228 24.20 -7.92 -1.02
CA ASN A 228 24.12 -8.64 0.27
C ASN A 228 24.07 -7.67 1.45
N VAL A 229 24.80 -6.55 1.38
CA VAL A 229 24.72 -5.50 2.39
C VAL A 229 23.32 -4.88 2.40
N TYR A 230 22.77 -4.56 1.22
CA TYR A 230 21.40 -4.05 1.11
C TYR A 230 20.36 -5.00 1.70
N ARG A 231 20.44 -6.31 1.42
CA ARG A 231 19.56 -7.34 2.00
C ARG A 231 19.59 -7.35 3.53
N ILE A 232 20.80 -7.35 4.10
CA ILE A 232 20.98 -7.37 5.55
C ILE A 232 20.43 -6.08 6.17
N LEU A 233 20.69 -4.92 5.54
CA LEU A 233 20.14 -3.65 6.00
C LEU A 233 18.60 -3.64 5.94
N VAL A 234 17.99 -4.14 4.87
CA VAL A 234 16.51 -4.27 4.82
C VAL A 234 15.99 -5.13 5.97
N ALA A 235 16.63 -6.28 6.24
CA ALA A 235 16.24 -7.14 7.37
C ALA A 235 16.35 -6.41 8.73
N ILE A 236 17.42 -5.66 8.96
CA ILE A 236 17.59 -4.83 10.17
C ILE A 236 16.47 -3.79 10.26
N PHE A 237 16.18 -3.08 9.17
CA PHE A 237 15.14 -2.05 9.14
C PHE A 237 13.73 -2.62 9.32
N ILE A 238 13.47 -3.86 8.90
CA ILE A 238 12.22 -4.58 9.22
C ILE A 238 12.08 -4.75 10.74
N VAL A 239 13.12 -5.26 11.41
CA VAL A 239 13.10 -5.44 12.88
C VAL A 239 12.99 -4.11 13.61
N LEU A 240 13.76 -3.10 13.20
CA LEU A 240 13.69 -1.76 13.79
C LEU A 240 12.32 -1.12 13.58
N GLY A 241 11.70 -1.32 12.41
CA GLY A 241 10.37 -0.80 12.13
C GLY A 241 9.33 -1.24 13.16
N THR A 242 9.43 -2.46 13.69
CA THR A 242 8.46 -2.99 14.66
C THR A 242 8.60 -2.42 16.07
N THR A 243 9.70 -1.74 16.39
CA THR A 243 9.95 -1.16 17.72
C THR A 243 9.70 0.34 17.79
N LEU A 244 9.45 1.00 16.65
CA LEU A 244 9.23 2.43 16.56
C LEU A 244 7.75 2.79 16.70
N LYS A 245 7.50 4.05 17.07
CA LYS A 245 6.14 4.60 17.10
C LYS A 245 5.57 4.72 15.69
N VAL A 246 4.28 4.42 15.55
CA VAL A 246 3.55 4.47 14.28
C VAL A 246 3.70 5.85 13.61
N ASP A 247 3.53 6.94 14.35
CA ASP A 247 3.64 8.30 13.79
C ASP A 247 5.02 8.57 13.20
N LEU A 248 6.09 8.15 13.89
CA LEU A 248 7.46 8.36 13.44
C LEU A 248 7.76 7.62 12.13
N VAL A 249 7.32 6.35 12.00
CA VAL A 249 7.57 5.59 10.76
C VAL A 249 6.81 6.19 9.58
N TRP A 250 5.60 6.72 9.81
CA TRP A 250 4.80 7.39 8.79
C TRP A 250 5.34 8.76 8.40
N GLU A 251 5.83 9.57 9.33
CA GLU A 251 6.48 10.86 9.06
C GLU A 251 7.76 10.68 8.24
N LEU A 252 8.56 9.66 8.55
CA LEU A 252 9.71 9.28 7.74
C LEU A 252 9.25 8.87 6.34
N ALA A 253 8.22 8.04 6.22
CA ALA A 253 7.71 7.61 4.92
C ALA A 253 7.25 8.80 4.06
N ASP A 254 6.47 9.73 4.63
CA ASP A 254 6.02 10.94 3.93
C ASP A 254 7.18 11.80 3.44
N THR A 255 8.20 11.97 4.28
CA THR A 255 9.40 12.74 3.92
C THR A 255 10.09 12.14 2.71
N PHE A 256 10.36 10.82 2.74
CA PHE A 256 11.03 10.15 1.62
C PHE A 256 10.12 9.99 0.39
N ASN A 257 8.80 9.90 0.56
CA ASN A 257 7.82 9.95 -0.54
C ASN A 257 7.92 11.27 -1.27
N GLY A 258 7.91 12.40 -0.54
CA GLY A 258 8.09 13.72 -1.13
C GLY A 258 9.37 13.82 -1.96
N LEU A 259 10.50 13.32 -1.42
CA LEU A 259 11.77 13.32 -2.13
C LEU A 259 11.79 12.47 -3.41
N MET A 260 11.02 11.38 -3.47
CA MET A 260 10.93 10.54 -4.68
C MET A 260 9.93 11.08 -5.71
N VAL A 261 8.79 11.60 -5.26
CA VAL A 261 7.73 12.12 -6.14
C VAL A 261 8.22 13.34 -6.93
N ILE A 262 8.97 14.25 -6.31
CA ILE A 262 9.44 15.49 -6.96
C ILE A 262 10.20 15.23 -8.27
N PRO A 263 11.34 14.49 -8.29
CA PRO A 263 12.07 14.25 -9.53
C PRO A 263 11.26 13.40 -10.53
N ASN A 264 10.43 12.46 -10.05
CA ASN A 264 9.63 11.62 -10.92
C ASN A 264 8.55 12.41 -11.67
N VAL A 265 7.81 13.29 -10.98
CA VAL A 265 6.78 14.13 -11.62
C VAL A 265 7.40 15.07 -12.64
N ILE A 266 8.56 15.67 -12.35
CA ILE A 266 9.30 16.51 -13.31
C ILE A 266 9.63 15.70 -14.57
N ALA A 267 10.14 14.47 -14.40
CA ALA A 267 10.46 13.59 -15.52
C ALA A 267 9.20 13.22 -16.33
N LEU A 268 8.08 12.89 -15.68
CA LEU A 268 6.83 12.56 -16.37
C LEU A 268 6.29 13.74 -17.20
N ILE A 269 6.37 14.97 -16.68
CA ILE A 269 5.98 16.17 -17.41
C ILE A 269 6.90 16.37 -18.64
N ALA A 270 8.21 16.22 -18.46
CA ALA A 270 9.18 16.36 -19.56
C ALA A 270 9.00 15.27 -20.65
N LEU A 271 8.59 14.06 -20.26
CA LEU A 271 8.46 12.91 -21.15
C LEU A 271 7.02 12.68 -21.66
N VAL A 272 6.09 13.61 -21.40
CA VAL A 272 4.67 13.47 -21.80
C VAL A 272 4.49 13.21 -23.29
N LYS A 273 5.37 13.79 -24.13
CA LYS A 273 5.35 13.58 -25.58
C LYS A 273 5.59 12.11 -25.95
N ILE A 274 6.57 11.46 -25.31
CA ILE A 274 6.93 10.05 -25.56
C ILE A 274 5.76 9.14 -25.16
N VAL A 275 5.11 9.41 -24.03
CA VAL A 275 3.94 8.65 -23.58
C VAL A 275 2.80 8.76 -24.59
N LYS A 276 2.50 9.98 -25.08
CA LYS A 276 1.46 10.21 -26.09
C LYS A 276 1.78 9.51 -27.41
N GLU A 277 3.02 9.59 -27.88
CA GLU A 277 3.47 8.92 -29.10
C GLU A 277 3.40 7.39 -28.97
N SER A 278 3.79 6.84 -27.83
CA SER A 278 3.69 5.41 -27.55
C SER A 278 2.25 4.92 -27.52
N LEU A 279 1.33 5.69 -26.92
CA LEU A 279 -0.10 5.36 -26.92
C LEU A 279 -0.68 5.40 -28.34
N LYS A 280 -0.35 6.44 -29.11
CA LYS A 280 -0.78 6.55 -30.50
C LYS A 280 -0.30 5.37 -31.35
N ASP A 281 0.97 4.97 -31.21
CA ASP A 281 1.51 3.80 -31.91
C ASP A 281 0.79 2.51 -31.51
N TYR A 282 0.47 2.36 -30.21
CA TYR A 282 -0.29 1.22 -29.73
C TYR A 282 -1.67 1.13 -30.41
N ASP A 283 -2.45 2.22 -30.37
CA ASP A 283 -3.81 2.25 -30.88
C ASP A 283 -3.87 2.12 -32.41
N GLU A 284 -2.97 2.81 -33.13
CA GLU A 284 -3.03 2.89 -34.60
C GLU A 284 -2.28 1.76 -35.32
N ASN A 285 -1.18 1.26 -34.74
CA ASN A 285 -0.27 0.33 -35.43
C ASN A 285 -0.19 -1.05 -34.78
N PHE A 286 -0.32 -1.15 -33.46
CA PHE A 286 -0.15 -2.42 -32.75
C PHE A 286 -1.48 -3.14 -32.53
N GLU A 287 -2.49 -2.49 -31.96
CA GLU A 287 -3.79 -3.10 -31.67
C GLU A 287 -4.50 -3.51 -32.97
N VAL A 288 -4.55 -2.62 -33.97
CA VAL A 288 -5.18 -2.87 -35.27
C VAL A 288 -4.55 -4.06 -36.02
N LYS A 289 -3.25 -4.32 -35.85
CA LYS A 289 -2.58 -5.47 -36.49
C LYS A 289 -2.84 -6.81 -35.80
N ASN A 290 -3.36 -6.79 -34.57
CA ASN A 290 -3.62 -7.98 -33.76
C ASN A 290 -5.12 -8.33 -33.66
N ILE A 291 -5.99 -7.56 -34.34
CA ILE A 291 -7.41 -7.86 -34.57
C ILE A 291 -7.55 -8.54 -35.93
#